data_AF-A0A8H2Y477-F1
#
_entry.id   AF-A0A8H2Y477-F1
#
_cell.length_a   1.000
_cell.length_b   1.000
_cell.length_c   1.000
_cell.angle_alpha   90.00
_cell.angle_beta   90.00
_cell.angle_gamma   90.00
#
_symmetry.space_group_name_H-M   'P 1'
#
loop_
_entity.id
_entity.type
_entity.pdbx_description
1 polymer ?
#
loop_
_entity_poly.entity_id
_entity_poly.type
_entity_poly.pdbx_seq_one_letter_code
_entity_poly.pdbx_strand_id
1 'polypeptide(L)'
;MIAARSFTSISLAVYDGAIWTDALDLDIDHLIPLKEAWASGARSWTTERRRALANDLERPQLVAVTNNVNRAKEDKDPARWMPPLTSYRKWVTNSRLEVQLSLKKMLLIQVKHFYGLSVDTTEKAALTDYLSKC
;
A
#
# COMPACT_ATOMS: atom_id res chain seq x y z
N MET A 1 4.27 2.24 19.67
CA MET A 1 4.05 3.60 19.12
C MET A 1 4.23 3.48 17.61
N ILE A 2 3.17 3.70 16.85
CA ILE A 2 3.17 3.79 15.39
C ILE A 2 3.40 5.27 15.07
N ALA A 3 4.35 5.59 14.20
CA ALA A 3 4.59 6.96 13.77
C ALA A 3 3.39 7.46 12.95
N ALA A 4 2.56 8.33 13.54
CA ALA A 4 1.52 9.04 12.81
C ALA A 4 2.15 10.30 12.18
N ARG A 5 2.04 10.45 10.86
CA ARG A 5 2.25 11.72 10.19
C ARG A 5 0.96 12.53 10.26
N SER A 6 1.07 13.80 10.64
CA SER A 6 -0.02 14.78 10.49
C SER A 6 0.08 15.42 9.10
N PHE A 7 -1.03 15.51 8.37
CA PHE A 7 -1.11 16.22 7.09
C PHE A 7 -1.54 17.66 7.35
N THR A 8 -0.66 18.62 7.10
CA THR A 8 -0.94 20.07 7.22
C THR A 8 -1.05 20.75 5.85
N SER A 9 -1.06 19.97 4.76
CA SER A 9 -1.07 20.45 3.37
C SER A 9 -1.87 19.53 2.45
N ILE A 10 -2.23 20.08 1.28
CA ILE A 10 -2.85 19.37 0.17
C ILE A 10 -2.10 18.07 -0.12
N SER A 11 -2.78 16.94 0.01
CA SER A 11 -2.17 15.61 -0.10
C SER A 11 -2.83 14.79 -1.20
N LEU A 12 -2.02 14.15 -2.05
CA LEU A 12 -2.49 13.20 -3.04
C LEU A 12 -2.64 11.82 -2.39
N ALA A 13 -3.84 11.26 -2.37
CA ALA A 13 -4.08 9.93 -1.83
C ALA A 13 -3.63 8.84 -2.82
N VAL A 14 -2.83 7.89 -2.32
CA VAL A 14 -2.14 6.90 -3.16
C VAL A 14 -3.11 5.91 -3.82
N TYR A 15 -4.26 5.63 -3.20
CA TYR A 15 -5.20 4.60 -3.66
C TYR A 15 -6.32 5.08 -4.58
N ASP A 16 -6.62 6.38 -4.62
CA ASP A 16 -7.68 6.95 -5.46
C ASP A 16 -7.22 8.13 -6.32
N GLY A 17 -5.99 8.62 -6.13
CA GLY A 17 -5.43 9.72 -6.90
C GLY A 17 -6.16 11.04 -6.70
N ALA A 18 -7.03 11.13 -5.69
CA ALA A 18 -7.72 12.35 -5.34
C ALA A 18 -6.81 13.24 -4.48
N ILE A 19 -7.03 14.54 -4.63
CA ILE A 19 -6.36 15.57 -3.86
C ILE A 19 -7.27 15.93 -2.69
N TRP A 20 -6.76 15.79 -1.48
CA TRP A 20 -7.51 16.06 -0.25
C TRP A 20 -6.89 17.22 0.52
N THR A 21 -7.75 18.07 1.07
CA THR A 21 -7.39 19.24 1.87
C THR A 21 -7.68 19.06 3.35
N ASP A 22 -8.63 18.17 3.70
CA ASP A 22 -8.93 17.83 5.09
C ASP A 22 -8.14 16.58 5.49
N ALA A 23 -7.41 16.67 6.59
CA ALA A 23 -6.65 15.55 7.13
C ALA A 23 -7.57 14.41 7.64
N LEU A 24 -8.83 14.70 7.99
CA LEU A 24 -9.80 13.70 8.47
C LEU A 24 -10.26 12.73 7.37
N ASP A 25 -10.08 13.10 6.10
CA ASP A 25 -10.38 12.23 4.96
C ASP A 25 -9.28 11.19 4.69
N LEU A 26 -8.13 11.32 5.36
CA LEU A 26 -6.94 10.51 5.12
C LEU A 26 -6.53 9.67 6.33
N ASP A 27 -6.09 8.46 6.05
CA ASP A 27 -5.39 7.57 6.98
C ASP A 27 -3.92 7.39 6.55
N ILE A 28 -3.08 7.02 7.52
CA ILE A 28 -1.77 6.42 7.25
C ILE A 28 -1.94 4.91 7.16
N ASP A 29 -1.72 4.34 5.99
CA ASP A 29 -1.76 2.89 5.78
C ASP A 29 -0.36 2.29 5.68
N HIS A 30 -0.26 1.05 6.15
CA HIS A 30 0.88 0.19 5.88
C HIS A 30 0.73 -0.44 4.50
N LEU A 31 1.61 -0.08 3.57
CA LEU A 31 1.59 -0.63 2.21
C LEU A 31 1.61 -2.16 2.22
N ILE A 32 2.47 -2.73 3.06
CA ILE A 32 2.42 -4.13 3.49
C ILE A 32 1.69 -4.22 4.83
N PRO A 33 0.47 -4.78 4.90
CA PRO A 33 -0.23 -4.96 6.17
C PRO A 33 0.63 -5.72 7.18
N LEU A 34 0.67 -5.31 8.45
CA LEU A 34 1.55 -5.95 9.44
C LEU A 34 1.24 -7.43 9.67
N LYS A 35 -0.03 -7.84 9.53
CA LYS A 35 -0.45 -9.24 9.61
C LYS A 35 -0.03 -10.04 8.38
N GLU A 36 -0.05 -9.42 7.21
CA GLU A 36 0.53 -10.02 6.00
C GLU A 36 2.04 -10.21 6.20
N ALA A 37 2.74 -9.18 6.67
CA ALA A 37 4.20 -9.24 6.83
C ALA A 37 4.59 -10.38 7.78
N TRP A 38 3.79 -10.58 8.83
CA TRP A 38 3.93 -11.70 9.75
C TRP A 38 3.84 -13.07 9.05
N ALA A 39 2.85 -13.25 8.17
CA ALA A 39 2.69 -14.46 7.37
C ALA A 39 3.81 -14.64 6.34
N SER A 40 4.31 -13.53 5.77
CA SER A 40 5.41 -13.50 4.80
C SER A 40 6.81 -13.57 5.42
N GLY A 41 6.93 -14.00 6.68
CA GLY A 41 8.21 -14.31 7.33
C GLY A 41 8.61 -13.39 8.48
N ALA A 42 7.93 -12.25 8.69
CA ALA A 42 8.26 -11.36 9.81
C ALA A 42 7.98 -11.97 11.20
N ARG A 43 7.24 -13.08 11.27
CA ARG A 43 7.05 -13.86 12.49
C ARG A 43 8.36 -14.34 13.11
N SER A 44 9.38 -14.66 12.31
CA SER A 44 10.68 -15.13 12.80
C SER A 44 11.64 -14.01 13.21
N TRP A 45 11.28 -12.75 12.93
CA TRP A 45 12.16 -11.62 13.23
C TRP A 45 12.15 -11.24 14.71
N THR A 46 13.15 -10.44 15.08
CA THR A 46 13.12 -9.71 16.35
C THR A 46 12.01 -8.67 16.37
N THR A 47 11.61 -8.26 17.56
CA THR A 47 10.58 -7.21 17.73
C THR A 47 11.06 -5.87 17.18
N GLU A 48 12.36 -5.59 17.29
CA GLU A 48 13.01 -4.38 16.80
C GLU A 48 12.91 -4.30 15.28
N ARG A 49 13.16 -5.40 14.57
CA ARG A 49 13.05 -5.45 13.10
C ARG A 49 11.60 -5.30 12.63
N ARG A 50 10.62 -5.90 13.31
CA ARG A 50 9.20 -5.66 13.02
C ARG A 50 8.80 -4.20 13.26
N ARG A 51 9.32 -3.57 14.32
CA ARG A 51 9.09 -2.15 14.60
C ARG A 51 9.71 -1.26 13.53
N ALA A 52 10.90 -1.61 13.03
CA ALA A 52 11.54 -0.90 11.93
C ALA A 52 10.67 -0.93 10.67
N LEU A 53 10.13 -2.10 10.28
CA LEU A 53 9.15 -2.19 9.19
C LEU A 53 7.92 -1.31 9.46
N ALA A 54 7.31 -1.42 10.63
CA ALA A 54 6.08 -0.69 10.94
C ALA A 54 6.23 0.84 10.95
N ASN A 55 7.46 1.35 11.03
CA ASN A 55 7.76 2.79 11.12
C ASN A 55 8.76 3.24 10.04
N ASP A 56 8.89 2.50 8.94
CA ASP A 56 9.80 2.88 7.86
C ASP A 56 9.26 4.12 7.13
N LEU A 57 9.99 5.23 7.26
CA LEU A 57 9.70 6.52 6.62
C LEU A 57 10.60 6.79 5.40
N GLU A 58 11.61 5.95 5.17
CA GLU A 58 12.51 6.06 4.02
C GLU A 58 11.94 5.35 2.79
N ARG A 59 11.25 4.23 3.02
CA ARG A 59 10.61 3.40 1.99
C ARG A 59 9.10 3.63 2.02
N PRO A 60 8.36 3.25 0.95
CA PRO A 60 6.93 3.53 0.82
C PRO A 60 6.06 2.62 1.71
N GLN A 61 6.52 2.22 2.89
CA GLN A 61 5.77 1.36 3.79
C GLN A 61 4.64 2.11 4.51
N LEU A 62 4.77 3.42 4.68
CA LEU A 62 3.71 4.29 5.22
C LEU A 62 3.22 5.24 4.12
N VAL A 63 1.93 5.17 3.78
CA VAL A 63 1.33 5.97 2.69
C VAL A 63 0.05 6.68 3.12
N ALA A 64 -0.18 7.88 2.59
CA ALA A 64 -1.42 8.63 2.75
C ALA A 64 -2.51 8.04 1.84
N VAL A 65 -3.64 7.63 2.41
CA VAL A 65 -4.72 7.00 1.66
C VAL A 65 -6.08 7.46 2.17
N THR A 66 -7.09 7.47 1.31
CA THR A 66 -8.45 7.84 1.69
C THR A 66 -9.04 6.82 2.65
N ASN A 67 -9.67 7.30 3.73
CA ASN A 67 -10.07 6.49 4.88
C ASN A 67 -11.02 5.32 4.53
N ASN A 68 -11.92 5.49 3.56
CA ASN A 68 -12.87 4.48 3.13
C ASN A 68 -12.20 3.38 2.31
N VAL A 69 -11.25 3.76 1.45
CA VAL A 69 -10.47 2.82 0.63
C VAL A 69 -9.51 2.03 1.51
N ASN A 70 -8.89 2.67 2.51
CA ASN A 70 -8.05 2.01 3.50
C ASN A 70 -8.81 0.92 4.28
N ARG A 71 -10.01 1.26 4.76
CA ARG A 71 -10.87 0.31 5.48
C ARG A 71 -11.29 -0.88 4.63
N ALA A 72 -11.46 -0.71 3.31
CA ALA A 72 -11.77 -1.82 2.40
C ALA A 72 -10.60 -2.80 2.21
N LYS A 73 -9.36 -2.31 2.29
CA LYS A 73 -8.13 -3.12 2.17
C LYS A 73 -7.98 -4.09 3.33
N GLU A 74 -8.14 -3.63 4.57
CA GLU A 74 -7.88 -4.42 5.79
C GLU A 74 -6.45 -5.02 5.80
N ASP A 75 -6.31 -6.32 6.08
CA ASP A 75 -5.06 -7.08 6.13
C ASP A 75 -4.75 -7.85 4.83
N LYS A 76 -5.44 -7.52 3.73
CA LYS A 76 -5.38 -8.25 2.47
C LYS A 76 -4.07 -7.99 1.72
N ASP A 77 -3.52 -9.06 1.18
CA ASP A 77 -2.40 -9.06 0.23
C ASP A 77 -2.85 -8.61 -1.19
N PRO A 78 -1.93 -8.42 -2.14
CA PRO A 78 -2.26 -8.00 -3.51
C PRO A 78 -3.10 -9.01 -4.32
N ALA A 79 -3.13 -10.28 -3.94
CA ALA A 79 -3.99 -11.27 -4.58
C ALA A 79 -5.45 -11.13 -4.11
N ARG A 80 -5.66 -10.65 -2.88
CA ARG A 80 -6.98 -10.47 -2.27
C ARG A 80 -7.53 -9.06 -2.42
N TRP A 81 -6.67 -8.06 -2.56
CA TRP A 81 -7.09 -6.68 -2.72
C TRP A 81 -6.11 -5.84 -3.54
N MET A 82 -6.66 -5.17 -4.54
CA MET A 82 -6.05 -4.03 -5.20
C MET A 82 -7.08 -2.90 -5.27
N PRO A 83 -6.64 -1.62 -5.30
CA PRO A 83 -7.56 -0.50 -5.38
C PRO A 83 -8.54 -0.67 -6.56
N PRO A 84 -9.86 -0.58 -6.33
CA PRO A 84 -10.85 -0.83 -7.37
C PRO A 84 -10.74 0.19 -8.52
N LEU A 85 -10.50 -0.31 -9.73
CA LEU A 85 -10.40 0.46 -10.97
C LEU A 85 -11.67 1.28 -11.29
N THR A 86 -12.84 0.88 -10.78
CA THR A 86 -14.15 1.36 -11.23
C THR A 86 -14.69 2.57 -10.46
N SER A 87 -14.46 2.66 -9.14
CA SER A 87 -14.74 3.88 -8.35
C SER A 87 -13.76 5.01 -8.65
N TYR A 88 -12.58 4.65 -9.17
CA TYR A 88 -11.49 5.55 -9.55
C TYR A 88 -11.67 6.13 -10.96
N ARG A 89 -12.22 5.35 -11.90
CA ARG A 89 -12.53 5.78 -13.28
C ARG A 89 -13.50 6.96 -13.38
N LYS A 90 -14.37 7.18 -12.38
CA LYS A 90 -15.31 8.31 -12.41
C LYS A 90 -14.69 9.65 -12.01
N TRP A 91 -13.52 9.67 -11.39
CA TRP A 91 -12.94 10.88 -10.79
C TRP A 91 -11.67 11.38 -11.47
N VAL A 92 -10.96 10.52 -12.21
CA VAL A 92 -9.65 10.85 -12.77
C VAL A 92 -9.56 10.43 -14.23
N THR A 93 -9.26 11.38 -15.11
CA THR A 93 -9.00 11.17 -16.54
C THR A 93 -7.90 10.11 -16.72
N ASN A 94 -8.15 9.15 -17.62
CA ASN A 94 -7.59 7.79 -17.67
C ASN A 94 -6.06 7.60 -17.54
N SER A 95 -5.22 8.63 -17.69
CA SER A 95 -3.76 8.50 -17.66
C SER A 95 -3.11 8.45 -16.28
N ARG A 96 -3.78 8.94 -15.22
CA ARG A 96 -3.21 8.93 -13.85
C ARG A 96 -3.42 7.59 -13.12
N LEU A 97 -4.46 6.82 -13.47
CA LEU A 97 -4.78 5.53 -12.84
C LEU A 97 -3.71 4.45 -13.10
N GLU A 98 -3.32 4.28 -14.36
CA GLU A 98 -2.42 3.20 -14.78
C GLU A 98 -1.03 3.40 -14.18
N VAL A 99 -0.60 4.65 -14.07
CA VAL A 99 0.63 5.04 -13.36
C VAL A 99 0.52 4.67 -11.89
N GLN A 100 -0.58 4.97 -11.21
CA GLN A 100 -0.71 4.75 -9.77
C GLN A 100 -0.80 3.27 -9.38
N LEU A 101 -1.51 2.44 -10.14
CA LEU A 101 -1.52 0.99 -9.92
C LEU A 101 -0.15 0.37 -10.19
N SER A 102 0.55 0.82 -11.23
CA SER A 102 1.91 0.37 -11.53
C SER A 102 2.90 0.79 -10.44
N LEU A 103 2.77 2.02 -9.92
CA LEU A 103 3.54 2.49 -8.77
C LEU A 103 3.27 1.62 -7.55
N LYS A 104 2.01 1.33 -7.20
CA LYS A 104 1.70 0.48 -6.04
C LYS A 104 2.37 -0.90 -6.12
N LYS A 105 2.35 -1.53 -7.30
CA LYS A 105 3.04 -2.82 -7.54
C LYS A 105 4.53 -2.70 -7.27
N MET A 106 5.18 -1.68 -7.84
CA MET A 106 6.62 -1.45 -7.67
C MET A 106 7.01 -1.15 -6.22
N LEU A 107 6.24 -0.31 -5.53
CA LEU A 107 6.49 0.06 -4.14
C LEU A 107 6.33 -1.15 -3.20
N LEU A 108 5.35 -2.01 -3.46
CA LEU A 108 5.16 -3.25 -2.69
C LEU A 108 6.35 -4.20 -2.85
N ILE A 109 6.79 -4.41 -4.09
CA ILE A 109 7.97 -5.21 -4.40
C ILE A 109 9.20 -4.62 -3.71
N GLN A 110 9.37 -3.29 -3.73
CA GLN A 110 10.49 -2.61 -3.08
C GLN A 110 10.54 -2.89 -1.57
N VAL A 111 9.41 -2.78 -0.86
CA VAL A 111 9.36 -3.03 0.59
C VAL A 111 9.62 -4.51 0.88
N LYS A 112 8.94 -5.43 0.17
CA LYS A 112 9.15 -6.87 0.36
C LYS A 112 10.59 -7.29 0.11
N HIS A 113 11.19 -6.80 -0.97
CA HIS A 113 12.58 -7.07 -1.32
C HIS A 113 13.54 -6.56 -0.24
N PHE A 114 13.39 -5.30 0.18
CA PHE A 114 14.28 -4.71 1.19
C PHE A 114 14.21 -5.46 2.52
N TYR A 115 13.00 -5.78 2.98
CA TYR A 115 12.81 -6.45 4.26
C TYR A 115 12.99 -7.97 4.20
N GLY A 116 13.13 -8.56 3.01
CA GLY A 116 13.25 -10.00 2.82
C GLY A 116 11.96 -10.76 3.15
N LEU A 117 10.81 -10.17 2.83
CA LEU A 117 9.51 -10.83 2.97
C LEU A 117 9.27 -11.77 1.78
N SER A 118 8.68 -12.93 2.03
CA SER A 118 8.31 -13.85 0.97
C SER A 118 7.11 -13.36 0.17
N VAL A 119 7.03 -13.83 -1.08
CA VAL A 119 5.87 -13.71 -1.96
C VAL A 119 5.38 -15.13 -2.20
N ASP A 120 4.14 -15.42 -1.80
CA ASP A 120 3.57 -16.74 -2.04
C ASP A 120 3.16 -16.94 -3.52
N THR A 121 2.74 -18.16 -3.86
CA THR A 121 2.39 -18.49 -5.25
C THR A 121 1.18 -17.70 -5.76
N THR A 122 0.22 -17.38 -4.89
CA THR A 122 -0.99 -16.62 -5.24
C THR A 122 -0.64 -15.15 -5.45
N GLU A 123 0.13 -14.56 -4.53
CA GLU A 123 0.64 -13.20 -4.66
C GLU A 123 1.50 -13.04 -5.92
N LYS A 124 2.39 -14.00 -6.18
CA LYS A 124 3.24 -13.98 -7.38
C LYS A 124 2.42 -14.06 -8.66
N ALA A 125 1.39 -14.91 -8.68
CA ALA A 125 0.48 -15.04 -9.83
C ALA A 125 -0.27 -13.72 -10.06
N ALA A 126 -0.81 -13.10 -9.01
CA ALA A 126 -1.50 -11.82 -9.10
C ALA A 126 -0.55 -10.71 -9.60
N LEU A 127 0.64 -10.57 -9.01
CA LEU A 127 1.62 -9.56 -9.43
C LEU A 127 2.05 -9.76 -10.90
N THR A 128 2.23 -11.01 -11.34
CA THR A 128 2.55 -11.33 -12.74
C THR A 128 1.40 -10.96 -13.68
N ASP A 129 0.17 -11.36 -13.35
CA ASP A 129 -1.03 -11.02 -14.12
C ASP A 129 -1.17 -9.50 -14.27
N TYR A 130 -0.98 -8.77 -13.17
CA TYR A 130 -1.02 -7.31 -13.19
C TYR A 130 0.09 -6.65 -14.01
N LEU A 131 1.28 -7.24 -14.10
CA LEU A 131 2.39 -6.73 -14.91
C LEU A 131 2.22 -7.08 -16.39
N SER A 132 1.50 -8.15 -16.71
CA SER A 132 1.23 -8.61 -18.09
C SER A 132 0.12 -7.83 -18.80
N LYS A 133 -0.67 -7.05 -18.06
CA LYS A 133 -1.80 -6.24 -18.56
C LYS A 133 -1.40 -4.79 -18.88
N CYS A 134 -0.10 -4.51 -18.91
CA CYS A 134 0.47 -3.23 -19.34
C CYS A 134 0.62 -3.18 -20.87
#